data_AF-A0A957M2C2-F1
#
_entry.id   AF-A0A957M2C2-F1
#
_cell.length_a   1.000
_cell.length_b   1.000
_cell.length_c   1.000
_cell.angle_alpha   90.00
_cell.angle_beta   90.00
_cell.angle_gamma   90.00
#
_symmetry.space_group_name_H-M   'P 1'
#
loop_
_entity.id
_entity.type
_entity.pdbx_description
1 polymer ?
#
loop_
_entity_poly.entity_id
_entity_poly.type
_entity_poly.pdbx_seq_one_letter_code
_entity_poly.pdbx_strand_id
1 'polypeptide(L)'
;RRGHGDSDKPGQAYTIEDDADDLAWLCCELGIYKPVVLVQSVAAIGFALIGRYPELVRALILVEPLFASAPAVRTAHQPGLEDLRGSEYQAALAKMV
;
A
#
# COMPACT_ATOMS: atom_id res chain seq x y z
N ARG A 1 -8.26 0.69 3.29
CA ARG A 1 -7.53 0.31 2.06
C ARG A 1 -8.29 -0.82 1.41
N ARG A 2 -8.51 -0.80 0.09
CA ARG A 2 -9.10 -1.97 -0.60
C ARG A 2 -8.32 -3.25 -0.27
N GLY A 3 -9.01 -4.38 -0.23
CA GLY A 3 -8.41 -5.66 0.13
C GLY A 3 -8.15 -5.88 1.63
N HIS A 4 -8.50 -4.94 2.51
CA HIS A 4 -8.19 -5.00 3.95
C HIS A 4 -9.43 -4.77 4.83
N GLY A 5 -9.51 -5.50 5.96
CA GLY A 5 -10.57 -5.34 6.95
C GLY A 5 -11.98 -5.46 6.33
N ASP A 6 -12.85 -4.53 6.70
CA ASP A 6 -14.24 -4.45 6.19
C ASP A 6 -14.36 -3.67 4.86
N SER A 7 -13.25 -3.15 4.30
CA SER A 7 -13.28 -2.56 2.97
C SER A 7 -13.50 -3.62 1.89
N ASP A 8 -14.00 -3.17 0.74
CA ASP A 8 -14.19 -4.01 -0.45
C ASP A 8 -12.90 -4.72 -0.89
N LYS A 9 -13.08 -5.92 -1.47
CA LYS A 9 -12.00 -6.81 -1.92
C LYS A 9 -12.15 -7.11 -3.41
N PRO A 10 -12.05 -6.09 -4.29
CA PRO A 10 -12.21 -6.29 -5.72
C PRO A 10 -11.12 -7.20 -6.29
N GLY A 11 -11.43 -7.95 -7.35
CA GLY A 11 -10.49 -8.86 -8.03
C GLY A 11 -9.46 -8.16 -8.92
N GLN A 12 -9.23 -6.85 -8.74
CA GLN A 12 -8.26 -6.07 -9.50
C GLN A 12 -6.86 -6.15 -8.87
N ALA A 13 -5.84 -5.70 -9.62
CA ALA A 13 -4.53 -5.46 -9.04
C ALA A 13 -4.59 -4.27 -8.07
N TYR A 14 -3.85 -4.36 -6.95
CA TYR A 14 -3.70 -3.26 -5.99
C TYR A 14 -2.36 -2.55 -6.25
N THR A 15 -2.41 -1.36 -6.81
CA THR A 15 -1.21 -0.54 -7.07
C THR A 15 -0.95 0.47 -5.95
N ILE A 16 0.25 1.06 -5.91
CA ILE A 16 0.58 2.11 -4.94
C ILE A 16 -0.17 3.40 -5.28
N GLU A 17 -0.34 3.66 -6.57
CA GLU A 17 -1.08 4.78 -7.14
C GLU A 17 -2.56 4.69 -6.76
N ASP A 18 -3.14 3.50 -6.85
CA ASP A 18 -4.50 3.21 -6.41
C ASP A 18 -4.74 3.58 -4.94
N ASP A 19 -3.79 3.26 -4.06
CA ASP A 19 -3.91 3.62 -2.63
C ASP A 19 -3.78 5.12 -2.39
N ALA A 20 -2.93 5.80 -3.16
CA ALA A 20 -2.78 7.26 -3.09
C ALA A 20 -4.04 7.97 -3.58
N ASP A 21 -4.63 7.49 -4.68
CA ASP A 21 -5.87 8.03 -5.25
C ASP A 21 -7.05 7.81 -4.30
N ASP A 22 -7.16 6.63 -3.67
CA ASP A 22 -8.19 6.35 -2.64
C ASP A 22 -8.08 7.31 -1.46
N LEU A 23 -6.86 7.58 -0.99
CA LEU A 23 -6.65 8.49 0.14
C LEU A 23 -7.00 9.94 -0.22
N ALA A 24 -6.66 10.39 -1.43
CA ALA A 24 -7.03 11.71 -1.91
C ALA A 24 -8.55 11.85 -2.07
N TRP A 25 -9.20 10.86 -2.67
CA TRP A 25 -10.65 10.79 -2.79
C TRP A 25 -11.32 10.82 -1.42
N LEU A 26 -10.85 10.01 -0.46
CA LEU A 26 -11.41 9.98 0.88
C LEU A 26 -11.27 11.32 1.62
N CYS A 27 -10.14 12.02 1.46
CA CYS A 27 -9.99 13.36 2.02
C CYS A 27 -11.03 14.34 1.44
N CYS A 28 -11.31 14.25 0.14
CA CYS A 28 -12.32 15.06 -0.53
C CYS A 28 -13.73 14.76 0.01
N GLU A 29 -14.13 13.49 0.03
CA GLU A 29 -15.46 13.06 0.50
C GLU A 29 -15.72 13.43 1.96
N LEU A 30 -14.69 13.37 2.80
CA LEU A 30 -14.78 13.72 4.21
C LEU A 30 -14.55 15.22 4.49
N GLY A 31 -14.27 16.04 3.46
CA GLY A 31 -14.00 17.48 3.62
C GLY A 31 -12.72 17.79 4.41
N ILE A 32 -11.74 16.89 4.39
CA ILE A 32 -10.47 17.04 5.11
C ILE A 32 -9.52 17.91 4.27
N TYR A 33 -9.27 19.14 4.75
CA TYR A 33 -8.39 20.09 4.09
C TYR A 33 -6.98 20.06 4.67
N LYS A 34 -5.97 19.96 3.80
CA LYS A 34 -4.53 19.99 4.16
C LYS A 34 -4.16 19.08 5.34
N PRO A 35 -4.48 17.77 5.29
CA PRO A 35 -4.16 16.85 6.38
C PRO A 35 -2.66 16.71 6.62
N VAL A 36 -2.32 16.35 7.86
CA VAL A 36 -1.05 15.68 8.17
C VAL A 36 -1.27 14.19 7.97
N VAL A 37 -0.53 13.58 7.06
CA VAL A 37 -0.68 12.17 6.68
C VAL A 37 0.41 11.35 7.36
N LEU A 38 0.03 10.28 8.05
CA LEU A 38 0.95 9.29 8.61
C LEU A 38 0.88 8.01 7.78
N VAL A 39 2.03 7.53 7.31
CA VAL A 39 2.17 6.26 6.59
C VAL A 39 3.13 5.36 7.35
N GLN A 40 2.66 4.15 7.66
CA GLN A 40 3.47 3.11 8.30
C GLN A 40 3.87 2.04 7.29
N SER A 41 5.14 1.60 7.33
CA SER A 41 5.72 0.53 6.51
C SER A 41 5.83 0.86 5.01
N VAL A 42 4.71 1.04 4.31
CA VAL A 42 4.69 1.18 2.84
C VAL A 42 4.84 2.65 2.43
N ALA A 43 6.04 3.22 2.65
CA ALA A 43 6.35 4.63 2.41
C ALA A 43 6.04 5.11 0.97
N ALA A 44 6.10 4.21 -0.01
CA ALA A 44 5.77 4.48 -1.41
C ALA A 44 4.37 5.10 -1.60
N ILE A 45 3.39 4.74 -0.77
CA ILE A 45 2.03 5.32 -0.82
C ILE A 45 2.07 6.81 -0.50
N GLY A 46 2.82 7.20 0.55
CA GLY A 46 2.99 8.60 0.94
C GLY A 46 3.68 9.42 -0.15
N PHE A 47 4.71 8.86 -0.78
CA PHE A 47 5.39 9.51 -1.90
C PHE A 47 4.50 9.66 -3.13
N ALA A 48 3.74 8.63 -3.48
CA ALA A 48 2.79 8.70 -4.59
C ALA A 48 1.71 9.76 -4.33
N LEU A 49 1.19 9.85 -3.10
CA LEU A 49 0.22 10.87 -2.71
C LEU A 49 0.75 12.29 -2.91
N ILE A 50 1.91 12.63 -2.34
CA ILE A 50 2.46 13.99 -2.45
C ILE A 50 2.96 14.31 -3.88
N GLY A 51 3.35 13.29 -4.66
CA GLY A 51 3.74 13.48 -6.05
C GLY A 51 2.54 13.76 -6.97
N ARG A 52 1.40 13.09 -6.74
CA ARG A 52 0.18 13.23 -7.55
C ARG A 52 -0.70 14.40 -7.10
N TYR A 53 -0.73 14.67 -5.80
CA TYR A 53 -1.57 15.69 -5.16
C TYR A 53 -0.75 16.65 -4.29
N PRO A 54 0.19 17.41 -4.87
CA PRO A 54 1.17 18.20 -4.11
C PRO A 54 0.55 19.25 -3.18
N GLU A 55 -0.62 19.79 -3.52
CA GLU A 55 -1.32 20.80 -2.71
C GLU A 55 -2.23 20.21 -1.63
N LEU A 56 -2.46 18.90 -1.67
CA LEU A 56 -3.41 18.23 -0.78
C LEU A 56 -2.85 18.09 0.63
N VAL A 57 -1.56 17.79 0.80
CA VAL A 57 -0.99 17.35 2.09
C VAL A 57 -0.19 18.48 2.74
N ARG A 58 -0.40 18.73 4.04
CA ARG A 58 0.40 19.70 4.81
C ARG A 58 1.73 19.13 5.24
N ALA A 59 1.74 17.88 5.68
CA ALA A 59 2.94 17.18 6.11
C ALA A 59 2.76 15.67 5.94
N LEU A 60 3.87 14.98 5.67
CA LEU A 60 3.94 13.51 5.60
C LEU A 60 4.85 13.01 6.72
N ILE A 61 4.34 12.10 7.53
CA ILE A 61 5.06 11.39 8.59
C ILE A 61 5.23 9.95 8.14
N LEU A 62 6.47 9.46 8.12
CA LEU A 62 6.80 8.08 7.79
C LEU A 62 7.27 7.35 9.05
N VAL A 63 6.65 6.20 9.33
CA VAL A 63 7.00 5.34 10.48
C VAL A 63 7.43 3.98 9.95
N GLU A 64 8.61 3.53 10.35
CA GLU A 64 9.23 2.28 9.87
C GLU A 64 9.24 2.16 8.32
N PRO A 65 9.73 3.17 7.59
CA PRO A 65 9.58 3.21 6.14
C PRO A 65 10.38 2.12 5.43
N LEU A 66 9.70 1.35 4.58
CA LEU A 66 10.32 0.52 3.55
C LEU A 66 10.41 1.34 2.25
N PHE A 67 11.60 1.86 1.95
CA PHE A 67 11.82 2.69 0.76
C PHE A 67 11.99 1.87 -0.52
N ALA A 68 12.82 0.83 -0.46
CA ALA A 68 13.01 -0.09 -1.58
C ALA A 68 13.57 -1.42 -1.05
N SER A 69 12.94 -2.52 -1.46
CA SER A 69 13.56 -3.83 -1.35
C SER A 69 14.64 -3.94 -2.41
N ALA A 70 15.86 -4.33 -2.04
CA ALA A 70 16.92 -4.63 -3.01
C ALA A 70 16.39 -5.64 -4.06
N PRO A 71 16.76 -5.54 -5.35
CA PRO A 71 16.27 -6.45 -6.38
C PRO A 71 16.43 -7.93 -5.99
N ALA A 72 17.55 -8.29 -5.34
CA ALA A 72 17.79 -9.62 -4.82
C ALA A 72 16.75 -10.09 -3.78
N VAL A 73 16.30 -9.20 -2.90
CA VAL A 73 15.25 -9.48 -1.91
C VAL A 73 13.92 -9.72 -2.63
N ARG A 74 13.58 -8.90 -3.62
CA ARG A 74 12.37 -9.08 -4.42
C ARG A 74 12.37 -10.43 -5.15
N THR A 75 13.48 -10.76 -5.81
CA THR A 75 13.64 -12.04 -6.52
C THR A 75 13.55 -13.23 -5.57
N ALA A 76 14.14 -13.13 -4.36
CA ALA A 76 14.09 -14.21 -3.38
C ALA A 76 12.67 -14.50 -2.86
N HIS A 77 11.82 -13.48 -2.74
CA HIS A 77 10.43 -13.64 -2.28
C HIS A 77 9.44 -13.99 -3.40
N GLN A 78 9.81 -13.81 -4.68
CA GLN A 78 8.94 -14.02 -5.83
C GLN A 78 8.26 -15.41 -5.85
N PRO A 79 8.96 -16.54 -5.63
CA PRO A 79 8.32 -17.86 -5.68
C PRO A 79 7.26 -18.05 -4.58
N GLY A 80 7.55 -17.58 -3.36
CA GLY A 80 6.59 -17.65 -2.26
C GLY A 80 5.35 -16.79 -2.52
N LEU A 81 5.51 -15.62 -3.15
CA LEU A 81 4.38 -14.79 -3.57
C LEU A 81 3.54 -15.42 -4.68
N GLU A 82 4.15 -16.23 -5.55
CA GLU A 82 3.44 -16.98 -6.58
C GLU A 82 2.64 -18.14 -5.99
N ASP A 83 3.21 -18.89 -5.04
CA ASP A 83 2.50 -19.96 -4.32
C ASP A 83 1.26 -19.44 -3.58
N LEU A 84 1.28 -18.20 -3.08
CA LEU A 84 0.14 -17.55 -2.43
C LEU A 84 -1.06 -17.29 -3.36
N ARG A 85 -0.90 -17.40 -4.69
CA ARG A 85 -1.99 -17.21 -5.65
C ARG A 85 -2.82 -18.47 -5.89
N GLY A 86 -2.32 -19.64 -5.49
CA GLY A 86 -2.98 -20.93 -5.71
C GLY A 86 -4.06 -21.25 -4.67
N SER A 87 -4.86 -22.29 -4.94
CA SER A 87 -5.83 -22.82 -3.97
C SER A 87 -5.18 -23.34 -2.68
N GLU A 88 -3.89 -23.70 -2.76
CA GLU A 88 -3.07 -24.19 -1.65
C GLU A 88 -2.32 -23.07 -0.89
N TYR A 89 -2.74 -21.80 -1.02
CA TYR A 89 -2.03 -20.65 -0.43
C TYR A 89 -1.79 -20.77 1.09
N GLN A 90 -2.62 -21.53 1.81
CA GLN A 90 -2.45 -21.76 3.25
C GLN A 90 -1.17 -22.53 3.56
N ALA A 91 -0.79 -23.51 2.74
CA ALA A 91 0.46 -24.24 2.88
C ALA A 91 1.67 -23.35 2.56
N ALA A 92 1.51 -22.37 1.67
CA ALA A 92 2.53 -21.37 1.38
C ALA A 92 2.70 -20.38 2.55
N LEU A 93 1.59 -19.88 3.12
CA LEU A 93 1.60 -19.00 4.29
C LEU A 93 2.33 -19.63 5.49
N ALA A 94 2.10 -20.92 5.76
CA ALA A 94 2.71 -21.62 6.88
C ALA A 94 4.26 -21.70 6.80
N LYS A 95 4.85 -21.49 5.61
CA LYS A 95 6.30 -21.49 5.41
C LYS A 95 6.92 -20.09 5.58
N MET A 96 6.10 -19.05 5.71
CA MET A 96 6.53 -17.64 5.75
C MET A 96 6.47 -17.03 7.16
N VAL A 97 5.96 -17.77 8.15
CA VAL A 97 5.91 -17.43 9.58
C VAL A 97 6.95 -18.24 10.33
#